data_AF-A0A6I9MTT4-F1
#
_entry.id   AF-A0A6I9MTT4-F1
#
_cell.length_a   1.000
_cell.length_b   1.000
_cell.length_c   1.000
_cell.angle_alpha   90.00
_cell.angle_beta   90.00
_cell.angle_gamma   90.00
#
_symmetry.space_group_name_H-M   'P 1'
#
loop_
_entity.id
_entity.type
_entity.pdbx_description
1 polymer ?
#
loop_
_entity_poly.entity_id
_entity_poly.type
_entity_poly.pdbx_seq_one_letter_code
_entity_poly.pdbx_strand_id
1 'polypeptide(L)'
;MLTHIHPSSVSSLVQTISPCSALKSYELLHRITGEGLCVEYCFSRQPFPPDGNMVSVQMQFTNNATSDTKNLHMEDVKLQSGMRVNEFTEIELLPAGETASAVMGIDFCDSTQAANFQLCTHRRKFFVSIQPPVGELMRPVFLTENEFKKEQGQLMGMNEISEKLTLDVKCRNEHAIVQRVITAANLSRVPCGSDKECRFGGRTVTSGSLVLATVSSREDGAAQLTVNCEKMVIGTMLVKDILLALTQ
;
A
#
# COMPACT_ATOMS: atom_id res chain seq x y z
N MET A 1 38.01 41.66 19.02
CA MET A 1 36.66 41.47 19.62
C MET A 1 35.94 40.47 18.72
N LEU A 2 35.85 39.22 19.16
CA LEU A 2 35.17 38.14 18.43
C LEU A 2 33.66 38.31 18.57
N THR A 3 32.94 38.30 17.45
CA THR A 3 31.50 37.96 17.43
C THR A 3 31.29 36.88 16.38
N HIS A 4 31.17 35.65 16.87
CA HIS A 4 30.60 34.51 16.15
C HIS A 4 29.13 34.82 15.81
N ILE A 5 28.76 34.66 14.54
CA ILE A 5 27.36 34.50 14.14
C ILE A 5 27.29 33.24 13.29
N HIS A 6 26.66 32.21 13.85
CA HIS A 6 26.30 30.98 13.17
C HIS A 6 24.84 31.13 12.72
N PRO A 7 24.50 31.01 11.43
CA PRO A 7 23.14 30.71 11.04
C PRO A 7 23.05 29.19 10.83
N SER A 8 22.49 28.50 11.81
CA SER A 8 21.93 27.16 11.63
C SER A 8 20.63 27.27 10.85
N SER A 9 20.72 27.21 9.51
CA SER A 9 19.56 27.01 8.66
C SER A 9 19.17 25.55 8.69
N VAL A 10 18.15 25.22 9.49
CA VAL A 10 17.41 23.96 9.36
C VAL A 10 16.64 24.04 8.06
N SER A 11 17.17 23.41 7.01
CA SER A 11 16.45 23.21 5.76
C SER A 11 15.35 22.19 6.02
N SER A 12 14.13 22.65 6.35
CA SER A 12 12.95 21.80 6.31
C SER A 12 12.77 21.34 4.86
N LEU A 13 13.08 20.09 4.58
CA LEU A 13 12.69 19.43 3.34
C LEU A 13 11.15 19.33 3.37
N VAL A 14 10.48 20.34 2.83
CA VAL A 14 9.08 20.20 2.44
C VAL A 14 9.08 19.18 1.33
N GLN A 15 8.86 17.91 1.69
CA GLN A 15 8.57 16.87 0.72
C GLN A 15 7.27 17.28 0.05
N THR A 16 7.38 17.81 -1.16
CA THR A 16 6.23 18.08 -2.04
C THR A 16 5.41 16.80 -2.12
N ILE A 17 4.24 16.81 -1.49
CA ILE A 17 3.30 15.70 -1.52
C ILE A 17 2.78 15.67 -2.96
N SER A 18 3.29 14.74 -3.77
CA SER A 18 2.70 14.47 -5.08
C SER A 18 1.22 14.12 -4.86
N PRO A 19 0.28 14.76 -5.57
CA PRO A 19 -1.12 14.39 -5.46
C PRO A 19 -1.30 12.91 -5.79
N CYS A 20 -2.24 12.23 -5.13
CA CYS A 20 -2.57 10.82 -5.33
C CYS A 20 -2.98 10.45 -6.78
N SER A 21 -2.89 11.36 -7.77
CA SER A 21 -3.46 11.22 -9.12
C SER A 21 -2.89 10.07 -9.96
N ALA A 22 -1.72 9.52 -9.60
CA ALA A 22 -1.15 8.34 -10.25
C ALA A 22 -1.41 7.02 -9.48
N LEU A 23 -1.88 7.12 -8.23
CA LEU A 23 -2.13 6.00 -7.35
C LEU A 23 -3.63 5.75 -7.21
N LYS A 24 -3.99 4.54 -6.81
CA LYS A 24 -5.39 4.20 -6.55
C LYS A 24 -5.88 4.98 -5.32
N SER A 25 -6.93 5.79 -5.50
CA SER A 25 -7.64 6.46 -4.42
C SER A 25 -8.72 5.55 -3.83
N TYR A 26 -8.98 5.69 -2.54
CA TYR A 26 -9.98 4.98 -1.76
C TYR A 26 -10.82 5.99 -0.99
N GLU A 27 -12.13 5.80 -0.99
CA GLU A 27 -13.02 6.58 -0.14
C GLU A 27 -12.97 6.06 1.30
N LEU A 28 -12.72 6.96 2.26
CA LEU A 28 -12.75 6.67 3.70
C LEU A 28 -14.04 7.18 4.34
N LEU A 29 -14.49 8.37 3.94
CA LEU A 29 -15.72 8.99 4.43
C LEU A 29 -16.42 9.71 3.28
N HIS A 30 -17.60 9.20 2.91
CA HIS A 30 -18.44 9.82 1.90
C HIS A 30 -19.04 11.14 2.41
N ARG A 31 -19.11 12.16 1.56
CA ARG A 31 -19.63 13.50 1.93
C ARG A 31 -21.01 13.51 2.59
N ILE A 32 -21.89 12.55 2.24
CA ILE A 32 -23.25 12.49 2.80
C ILE A 32 -23.21 11.97 4.24
N THR A 33 -22.47 10.90 4.50
CA THR A 33 -22.35 10.32 5.84
C THR A 33 -21.42 11.14 6.73
N GLY A 34 -20.50 11.90 6.13
CA GLY A 34 -19.65 12.88 6.80
C GLY A 34 -20.27 14.26 7.03
N GLU A 35 -21.57 14.44 6.75
CA GLU A 35 -22.29 15.73 6.92
C GLU A 35 -21.57 16.92 6.23
N GLY A 36 -21.01 16.68 5.05
CA GLY A 36 -20.23 17.65 4.26
C GLY A 36 -18.73 17.37 4.25
N LEU A 37 -18.18 16.72 5.28
CA LEU A 37 -16.78 16.27 5.27
C LEU A 37 -16.63 15.04 4.38
N CYS A 38 -15.73 15.12 3.39
CA CYS A 38 -15.34 14.02 2.53
C CYS A 38 -13.88 13.67 2.80
N VAL A 39 -13.55 12.39 2.88
CA VAL A 39 -12.17 11.94 3.09
C VAL A 39 -11.83 10.83 2.11
N GLU A 40 -10.76 11.04 1.36
CA GLU A 40 -10.15 10.08 0.46
C GLU A 40 -8.72 9.78 0.93
N TYR A 41 -8.19 8.63 0.54
CA TYR A 41 -6.80 8.28 0.83
C TYR A 41 -6.17 7.44 -0.27
N CYS A 42 -4.85 7.42 -0.32
CA CYS A 42 -4.08 6.48 -1.13
C CYS A 42 -2.88 5.94 -0.34
N PHE A 43 -2.51 4.70 -0.64
CA PHE A 43 -1.27 4.10 -0.15
C PHE A 43 -0.12 4.60 -1.03
N SER A 44 0.80 5.37 -0.45
CA SER A 44 1.85 6.05 -1.25
C SER A 44 2.93 5.11 -1.78
N ARG A 45 3.05 3.90 -1.21
CA ARG A 45 4.15 2.95 -1.39
C ARG A 45 5.54 3.54 -1.14
N GLN A 46 5.62 4.74 -0.54
CA GLN A 46 6.85 5.35 -0.08
C GLN A 46 7.14 4.91 1.36
N PRO A 47 8.42 4.86 1.77
CA PRO A 47 8.78 4.67 3.17
C PRO A 47 8.08 5.71 4.04
N PHE A 48 7.54 5.29 5.19
CA PHE A 48 7.03 6.20 6.20
C PHE A 48 8.21 6.65 7.08
N PRO A 49 8.65 7.92 7.02
CA PRO A 49 9.92 8.33 7.64
C PRO A 49 10.02 8.09 9.16
N PRO A 50 8.94 8.26 9.96
CA PRO A 50 9.01 7.98 11.40
C PRO A 50 9.26 6.51 11.74
N ASP A 51 8.79 5.57 10.92
CA ASP A 51 8.96 4.13 11.15
C ASP A 51 8.97 3.38 9.81
N GLY A 52 10.14 2.82 9.48
CA GLY A 52 10.34 2.01 8.28
C GLY A 52 9.53 0.73 8.24
N ASN A 53 8.78 0.34 9.27
CA ASN A 53 7.87 -0.82 9.26
C ASN A 53 6.40 -0.42 9.08
N MET A 54 6.12 0.86 8.86
CA MET A 54 4.77 1.36 8.58
C MET A 54 4.54 1.60 7.08
N VAL A 55 3.30 1.38 6.66
CA VAL A 55 2.77 1.80 5.37
C VAL A 55 2.35 3.26 5.46
N SER A 56 2.82 4.09 4.53
CA SER A 56 2.49 5.51 4.46
C SER A 56 1.18 5.73 3.71
N VAL A 57 0.17 6.27 4.40
CA VAL A 57 -1.16 6.58 3.89
C VAL A 57 -1.30 8.09 3.76
N GLN A 58 -1.51 8.56 2.54
CA GLN A 58 -1.81 9.96 2.25
C GLN A 58 -3.32 10.17 2.28
N MET A 59 -3.77 11.16 3.04
CA MET A 59 -5.17 11.50 3.23
C MET A 59 -5.49 12.86 2.62
N GLN A 60 -6.67 12.98 2.02
CA GLN A 60 -7.23 14.22 1.50
C GLN A 60 -8.60 14.45 2.13
N PHE A 61 -8.74 15.58 2.82
CA PHE A 61 -9.96 15.99 3.50
C PHE A 61 -10.57 17.17 2.75
N THR A 62 -11.83 17.07 2.35
CA THR A 62 -12.54 18.12 1.63
C THR A 62 -13.80 18.51 2.40
N ASN A 63 -13.90 19.77 2.79
CA ASN A 63 -15.07 20.30 3.49
C ASN A 63 -16.08 20.85 2.48
N ASN A 64 -17.11 20.08 2.19
CA ASN A 64 -18.20 20.47 1.29
C ASN A 64 -19.36 21.14 2.02
N ALA A 65 -19.24 21.41 3.33
CA ALA A 65 -20.26 22.12 4.09
C ALA A 65 -20.17 23.65 3.86
N THR A 66 -21.17 24.38 4.36
CA THR A 66 -21.20 25.85 4.34
C THR A 66 -20.51 26.50 5.53
N SER A 67 -19.99 25.69 6.46
CA SER A 67 -19.29 26.16 7.66
C SER A 67 -17.95 25.45 7.84
N ASP A 68 -17.02 26.11 8.52
CA ASP A 68 -15.71 25.56 8.80
C ASP A 68 -15.77 24.30 9.67
N THR A 69 -14.89 23.35 9.37
CA THR A 69 -14.62 22.18 10.21
C THR A 69 -13.42 22.48 11.10
N LYS A 70 -13.55 22.24 12.40
CA LYS A 70 -12.48 22.49 13.39
C LYS A 70 -12.09 21.22 14.12
N ASN A 71 -10.83 21.19 14.56
CA ASN A 71 -10.23 20.16 15.40
C ASN A 71 -10.41 18.76 14.78
N LEU A 72 -10.00 18.60 13.53
CA LEU A 72 -10.10 17.33 12.83
C LEU A 72 -8.90 16.44 13.21
N HIS A 73 -9.16 15.35 13.94
CA HIS A 73 -8.15 14.44 14.50
C HIS A 73 -8.66 13.00 14.57
N MET A 74 -7.81 12.09 15.05
CA MET A 74 -8.14 10.68 15.27
C MET A 74 -8.44 10.40 16.74
N GLU A 75 -9.42 9.53 17.01
CA GLU A 75 -9.67 8.97 18.34
C GLU A 75 -10.11 7.49 18.23
N ASP A 76 -10.29 6.82 19.38
CA ASP A 76 -10.85 5.46 19.49
C ASP A 76 -10.19 4.45 18.53
N VAL A 77 -8.85 4.51 18.45
CA VAL A 77 -8.05 3.66 17.57
C VAL A 77 -8.12 2.21 18.07
N LYS A 78 -8.88 1.37 17.35
CA LYS A 78 -9.18 -0.02 17.67
C LYS A 78 -8.45 -0.95 16.71
N LEU A 79 -7.31 -1.43 17.16
CA LEU A 79 -6.40 -2.26 16.38
C LEU A 79 -6.37 -3.70 16.88
N GLN A 80 -6.10 -4.64 15.98
CA GLN A 80 -5.77 -6.00 16.39
C GLN A 80 -4.38 -6.05 17.02
N SER A 81 -4.09 -7.15 17.72
CA SER A 81 -2.80 -7.35 18.37
C SER A 81 -1.64 -7.20 17.38
N GLY A 82 -0.67 -6.34 17.73
CA GLY A 82 0.54 -6.07 16.95
C GLY A 82 0.42 -4.92 15.95
N MET A 83 -0.80 -4.55 15.53
CA MET A 83 -1.00 -3.40 14.65
C MET A 83 -0.71 -2.09 15.39
N ARG A 84 -0.18 -1.10 14.68
CA ARG A 84 0.12 0.24 15.22
C ARG A 84 -0.28 1.31 14.23
N VAL A 85 -0.65 2.47 14.74
CA VAL A 85 -0.95 3.66 13.93
C VAL A 85 -0.12 4.82 14.44
N ASN A 86 0.53 5.52 13.52
CA ASN A 86 1.03 6.86 13.74
C ASN A 86 0.03 7.84 13.14
N GLU A 87 -0.72 8.52 14.01
CA GLU A 87 -1.79 9.43 13.63
C GLU A 87 -1.29 10.60 12.77
N PHE A 88 -2.17 11.16 11.94
CA PHE A 88 -1.89 12.40 11.24
C PHE A 88 -1.97 13.59 12.20
N THR A 89 -1.28 14.68 11.87
CA THR A 89 -1.34 15.91 12.66
C THR A 89 -2.73 16.54 12.60
N GLU A 90 -3.30 16.89 13.75
CA GLU A 90 -4.62 17.55 13.83
C GLU A 90 -4.72 18.75 12.88
N ILE A 91 -5.83 18.79 12.13
CA ILE A 91 -6.18 19.94 11.30
C ILE A 91 -7.07 20.86 12.14
N GLU A 92 -6.48 21.93 12.67
CA GLU A 92 -7.16 22.88 13.55
C GLU A 92 -8.38 23.53 12.89
N LEU A 93 -8.26 23.88 11.60
CA LEU A 93 -9.30 24.54 10.81
C LEU A 93 -9.23 24.10 9.34
N LEU A 94 -10.35 23.60 8.84
CA LEU A 94 -10.60 23.33 7.43
C LEU A 94 -11.80 24.20 6.97
N PRO A 95 -11.57 25.32 6.27
CA PRO A 95 -12.63 26.23 5.86
C PRO A 95 -13.69 25.58 4.95
N ALA A 96 -14.88 26.17 4.90
CA ALA A 96 -15.92 25.76 3.97
C ALA A 96 -15.43 25.83 2.50
N GLY A 97 -15.62 24.75 1.75
CA GLY A 97 -15.20 24.64 0.34
C GLY A 97 -13.74 24.27 0.10
N GLU A 98 -12.93 24.17 1.15
CA GLU A 98 -11.49 23.94 1.04
C GLU A 98 -11.09 22.46 1.23
N THR A 99 -9.86 22.15 0.81
CA THR A 99 -9.23 20.84 0.96
C THR A 99 -7.93 20.94 1.75
N ALA A 100 -7.67 19.96 2.61
CA ALA A 100 -6.39 19.76 3.29
C ALA A 100 -5.85 18.36 3.06
N SER A 101 -4.53 18.21 3.17
CA SER A 101 -3.86 16.91 3.07
C SER A 101 -3.09 16.60 4.33
N ALA A 102 -3.04 15.33 4.70
CA ALA A 102 -2.23 14.85 5.81
C ALA A 102 -1.64 13.47 5.48
N VAL A 103 -0.68 13.02 6.29
CA VAL A 103 -0.05 11.69 6.14
C VAL A 103 -0.12 10.98 7.48
N MET A 104 -0.46 9.70 7.45
CA MET A 104 -0.42 8.82 8.61
C MET A 104 0.38 7.54 8.29
N GLY A 105 0.87 6.88 9.32
CA GLY A 105 1.55 5.59 9.22
C GLY A 105 0.70 4.48 9.80
N ILE A 106 0.60 3.34 9.12
CA ILE A 106 -0.06 2.14 9.66
C ILE A 106 0.90 0.95 9.55
N ASP A 107 1.24 0.37 10.71
CA ASP A 107 1.85 -0.95 10.79
C ASP A 107 0.72 -1.99 10.86
N PHE A 108 0.52 -2.73 9.78
CA PHE A 108 -0.49 -3.78 9.71
C PHE A 108 -0.01 -5.12 10.30
N CYS A 109 1.25 -5.23 10.74
CA CYS A 109 1.79 -6.44 11.36
C CYS A 109 1.64 -7.70 10.48
N ASP A 110 1.91 -7.57 9.16
CA ASP A 110 1.66 -8.60 8.14
C ASP A 110 0.21 -9.15 8.11
N SER A 111 -0.76 -8.37 8.59
CA SER A 111 -2.19 -8.72 8.60
C SER A 111 -2.93 -8.01 7.47
N THR A 112 -3.98 -8.65 6.95
CA THR A 112 -4.91 -8.05 5.98
C THR A 112 -6.16 -7.46 6.63
N GLN A 113 -6.11 -7.33 7.97
CA GLN A 113 -7.20 -6.86 8.79
C GLN A 113 -7.22 -5.33 8.81
N ALA A 114 -8.43 -4.77 8.98
CA ALA A 114 -8.61 -3.35 8.89
C ALA A 114 -8.19 -2.62 10.17
N ALA A 115 -7.58 -1.44 10.02
CA ALA A 115 -7.35 -0.49 11.10
C ALA A 115 -8.61 0.36 11.27
N ASN A 116 -9.27 0.25 12.43
CA ASN A 116 -10.50 0.97 12.73
C ASN A 116 -10.20 2.13 13.69
N PHE A 117 -10.78 3.29 13.41
CA PHE A 117 -10.63 4.48 14.24
C PHE A 117 -11.79 5.44 14.01
N GLN A 118 -11.87 6.50 14.80
CA GLN A 118 -12.80 7.61 14.59
C GLN A 118 -12.06 8.80 13.99
N LEU A 119 -12.67 9.41 12.96
CA LEU A 119 -12.37 10.79 12.60
C LEU A 119 -13.27 11.70 13.42
N CYS A 120 -12.66 12.54 14.25
CA CYS A 120 -13.35 13.43 15.14
C CYS A 120 -13.19 14.87 14.67
N THR A 121 -14.26 15.62 14.72
CA THR A 121 -14.28 17.08 14.63
C THR A 121 -14.80 17.63 15.96
N HIS A 122 -14.76 18.94 16.13
CA HIS A 122 -15.39 19.58 17.30
C HIS A 122 -16.89 19.28 17.51
N ARG A 123 -17.61 18.70 16.53
CA ARG A 123 -19.07 18.42 16.60
C ARG A 123 -19.49 16.98 16.37
N ARG A 124 -18.65 16.20 15.68
CA ARG A 124 -19.03 14.90 15.11
C ARG A 124 -17.89 13.92 15.21
N LYS A 125 -18.24 12.65 15.30
CA LYS A 125 -17.32 11.52 15.26
C LYS A 125 -17.80 10.55 14.19
N PHE A 126 -16.89 10.13 13.32
CA PHE A 126 -17.19 9.23 12.20
C PHE A 126 -16.33 7.98 12.35
N PHE A 127 -16.98 6.82 12.47
CA PHE A 127 -16.27 5.55 12.48
C PHE A 127 -15.82 5.22 11.06
N VAL A 128 -14.52 4.99 10.90
CA VAL A 128 -13.90 4.69 9.61
C VAL A 128 -12.94 3.52 9.75
N SER A 129 -12.61 2.92 8.61
CA SER A 129 -11.79 1.72 8.55
C SER A 129 -10.89 1.75 7.32
N ILE A 130 -9.60 1.45 7.52
CA ILE A 130 -8.63 1.29 6.42
C ILE A 130 -8.21 -0.17 6.39
N GLN A 131 -8.59 -0.87 5.33
CA GLN A 131 -8.13 -2.23 5.05
C GLN A 131 -7.10 -2.21 3.93
N PRO A 132 -5.91 -2.81 4.11
CA PRO A 132 -4.90 -2.81 3.08
C PRO A 132 -5.18 -3.91 2.05
N PRO A 133 -5.19 -3.59 0.74
CA PRO A 133 -4.89 -4.60 -0.27
C PRO A 133 -3.52 -5.20 0.03
N VAL A 134 -3.33 -6.49 -0.24
CA VAL A 134 -2.12 -7.19 0.22
C VAL A 134 -0.86 -6.68 -0.48
N GLY A 135 -0.96 -6.15 -1.71
CA GLY A 135 0.16 -5.49 -2.40
C GLY A 135 0.66 -4.24 -1.69
N GLU A 136 -0.19 -3.53 -0.94
CA GLU A 136 0.23 -2.36 -0.16
C GLU A 136 1.00 -2.72 1.11
N LEU A 137 1.00 -4.01 1.48
CA LEU A 137 1.81 -4.57 2.55
C LEU A 137 3.18 -5.05 2.04
N MET A 138 3.50 -4.85 0.76
CA MET A 138 4.75 -5.28 0.14
C MET A 138 5.68 -4.09 -0.14
N ARG A 139 6.97 -4.39 -0.20
CA ARG A 139 7.99 -3.56 -0.82
C ARG A 139 8.72 -4.36 -1.88
N PRO A 140 9.02 -3.76 -3.05
CA PRO A 140 9.79 -4.42 -4.06
C PRO A 140 11.22 -4.73 -3.57
N VAL A 141 11.76 -5.87 -3.97
CA VAL A 141 13.18 -6.21 -3.76
C VAL A 141 13.81 -6.67 -5.07
N PHE A 142 14.94 -6.04 -5.41
CA PHE A 142 15.70 -6.40 -6.59
C PHE A 142 16.48 -7.69 -6.32
N LEU A 143 16.23 -8.70 -7.13
CA LEU A 143 16.93 -9.99 -7.10
C LEU A 143 17.49 -10.28 -8.48
N THR A 144 18.65 -10.90 -8.52
CA THR A 144 19.16 -11.59 -9.71
C THR A 144 18.40 -12.89 -9.94
N GLU A 145 18.51 -13.45 -11.14
CA GLU A 145 17.91 -14.75 -11.45
C GLU A 145 18.42 -15.87 -10.51
N ASN A 146 19.71 -15.85 -10.17
CA ASN A 146 20.33 -16.85 -9.30
C ASN A 146 19.84 -16.74 -7.85
N GLU A 147 19.74 -15.51 -7.32
CA GLU A 147 19.18 -15.27 -5.99
C GLU A 147 17.73 -15.71 -5.92
N PHE A 148 16.92 -15.36 -6.92
CA PHE A 148 15.52 -15.78 -6.97
C PHE A 148 15.40 -17.31 -6.92
N LYS A 149 16.13 -18.04 -7.77
CA LYS A 149 16.10 -19.51 -7.80
C LYS A 149 16.55 -20.12 -6.47
N LYS A 150 17.58 -19.57 -5.85
CA LYS A 150 18.10 -20.01 -4.55
C LYS A 150 17.05 -19.85 -3.46
N GLU A 151 16.44 -18.67 -3.36
CA GLU A 151 15.43 -18.37 -2.35
C GLU A 151 14.14 -19.16 -2.60
N GLN A 152 13.71 -19.27 -3.86
CA GLN A 152 12.56 -20.08 -4.25
C GLN A 152 12.75 -21.53 -3.83
N GLY A 153 13.92 -22.13 -4.06
CA GLY A 153 14.24 -23.50 -3.64
C GLY A 153 14.10 -23.73 -2.13
N GLN A 154 14.31 -22.70 -1.30
CA GLN A 154 14.12 -22.79 0.16
C GLN A 154 12.64 -22.66 0.57
N LEU A 155 11.82 -22.02 -0.26
CA LEU A 155 10.40 -21.74 0.00
C LEU A 155 9.44 -22.67 -0.76
N MET A 156 9.95 -23.69 -1.46
CA MET A 156 9.11 -24.69 -2.12
C MET A 156 8.43 -25.63 -1.10
N GLY A 157 7.33 -26.26 -1.51
CA GLY A 157 6.59 -27.21 -0.67
C GLY A 157 5.59 -26.50 0.24
N MET A 158 5.89 -26.39 1.54
CA MET A 158 4.92 -25.88 2.53
C MET A 158 4.62 -24.38 2.39
N ASN A 159 5.54 -23.61 1.81
CA ASN A 159 5.42 -22.16 1.64
C ASN A 159 5.02 -21.78 0.21
N GLU A 160 4.49 -22.72 -0.58
CA GLU A 160 4.15 -22.53 -1.98
C GLU A 160 2.64 -22.64 -2.21
N ILE A 161 2.08 -21.67 -2.94
CA ILE A 161 0.69 -21.66 -3.37
C ILE A 161 0.67 -21.50 -4.89
N SER A 162 0.02 -22.43 -5.59
CA SER A 162 -0.04 -22.44 -7.04
C SER A 162 -1.49 -22.50 -7.53
N GLU A 163 -1.85 -21.60 -8.44
CA GLU A 163 -3.18 -21.52 -9.03
C GLU A 163 -3.10 -21.42 -10.56
N LYS A 164 -4.01 -22.11 -11.24
CA LYS A 164 -4.13 -22.05 -12.71
C LYS A 164 -5.08 -20.92 -13.09
N LEU A 165 -4.78 -20.26 -14.21
CA LEU A 165 -5.62 -19.18 -14.74
C LEU A 165 -5.58 -19.17 -16.26
N THR A 166 -6.55 -18.47 -16.84
CA THR A 166 -6.53 -18.09 -18.26
C THR A 166 -6.34 -16.58 -18.32
N LEU A 167 -5.24 -16.14 -18.92
CA LEU A 167 -4.94 -14.72 -19.09
C LEU A 167 -6.01 -14.04 -19.96
N ASP A 168 -6.44 -12.86 -19.54
CA ASP A 168 -7.26 -12.00 -20.39
C ASP A 168 -6.55 -11.75 -21.72
N VAL A 169 -7.31 -11.59 -22.81
CA VAL A 169 -6.75 -11.41 -24.16
C VAL A 169 -5.80 -10.20 -24.23
N LYS A 170 -6.08 -9.15 -23.45
CA LYS A 170 -5.23 -7.95 -23.35
C LYS A 170 -4.00 -8.16 -22.45
N CYS A 171 -3.95 -9.25 -21.70
CA CYS A 171 -2.91 -9.61 -20.74
C CYS A 171 -2.06 -10.82 -21.18
N ARG A 172 -1.91 -11.07 -22.49
CA ARG A 172 -1.13 -12.21 -23.01
C ARG A 172 0.32 -11.89 -23.37
N ASN A 173 0.70 -10.61 -23.40
CA ASN A 173 2.08 -10.20 -23.62
C ASN A 173 2.80 -9.98 -22.28
N GLU A 174 4.13 -10.20 -22.28
CA GLU A 174 4.97 -10.10 -21.07
C GLU A 174 4.81 -8.73 -20.38
N HIS A 175 4.83 -7.65 -21.16
CA HIS A 175 4.73 -6.29 -20.63
C HIS A 175 3.43 -6.08 -19.83
N ALA A 176 2.29 -6.52 -20.36
CA ALA A 176 1.00 -6.41 -19.68
C ALA A 176 0.93 -7.24 -18.40
N ILE A 177 1.47 -8.45 -18.41
CA ILE A 177 1.58 -9.32 -17.21
C ILE A 177 2.41 -8.60 -16.15
N VAL A 178 3.60 -8.13 -16.52
CA VAL A 178 4.51 -7.43 -15.61
C VAL A 178 3.85 -6.21 -15.00
N GLN A 179 3.23 -5.34 -15.81
CA GLN A 179 2.57 -4.14 -15.30
C GLN A 179 1.42 -4.46 -14.35
N ARG A 180 0.59 -5.47 -14.66
CA ARG A 180 -0.54 -5.87 -13.80
C ARG A 180 -0.08 -6.47 -12.48
N VAL A 181 0.95 -7.33 -12.49
CA VAL A 181 1.52 -7.89 -11.26
C VAL A 181 2.16 -6.79 -10.41
N ILE A 182 2.99 -5.90 -10.98
CA ILE A 182 3.61 -4.80 -10.23
C ILE A 182 2.53 -3.89 -9.61
N THR A 183 1.49 -3.59 -10.37
CA THR A 183 0.37 -2.75 -9.89
C THR A 183 -0.39 -3.43 -8.75
N ALA A 184 -0.72 -4.71 -8.89
CA ALA A 184 -1.52 -5.43 -7.88
C ALA A 184 -0.71 -5.81 -6.62
N ALA A 185 0.57 -6.15 -6.78
CA ALA A 185 1.35 -6.84 -5.75
C ALA A 185 2.51 -6.00 -5.19
N ASN A 186 2.84 -4.85 -5.80
CA ASN A 186 3.99 -4.02 -5.44
C ASN A 186 5.33 -4.78 -5.34
N LEU A 187 5.53 -5.72 -6.26
CA LEU A 187 6.77 -6.49 -6.40
C LEU A 187 7.63 -5.89 -7.50
N SER A 188 8.93 -6.16 -7.50
CA SER A 188 9.82 -5.82 -8.61
C SER A 188 10.00 -7.00 -9.55
N ARG A 189 10.09 -6.69 -10.85
CA ARG A 189 10.47 -7.64 -11.89
C ARG A 189 11.86 -8.21 -11.61
N VAL A 190 11.97 -9.53 -11.62
CA VAL A 190 13.26 -10.23 -11.61
C VAL A 190 13.63 -10.57 -13.06
N PRO A 191 14.85 -10.21 -13.52
CA PRO A 191 15.32 -10.59 -14.84
C PRO A 191 15.23 -12.11 -15.05
N CYS A 192 14.71 -12.51 -16.20
CA CYS A 192 14.53 -13.91 -16.58
C CYS A 192 14.95 -14.07 -18.03
N GLY A 193 15.78 -15.06 -18.36
CA GLY A 193 16.16 -15.37 -19.74
C GLY A 193 15.08 -16.11 -20.55
N SER A 194 13.85 -16.24 -20.02
CA SER A 194 12.75 -16.99 -20.63
C SER A 194 11.56 -16.08 -20.92
N ASP A 195 11.07 -16.10 -22.16
CA ASP A 195 9.88 -15.35 -22.59
C ASP A 195 8.57 -15.96 -22.08
N LYS A 196 8.62 -17.17 -21.51
CA LYS A 196 7.44 -17.91 -21.02
C LYS A 196 7.19 -17.74 -19.54
N GLU A 197 8.10 -17.09 -18.81
CA GLU A 197 8.05 -17.03 -17.36
C GLU A 197 8.31 -15.62 -16.86
N CYS A 198 7.40 -15.16 -16.01
CA CYS A 198 7.55 -13.91 -15.32
C CYS A 198 7.79 -14.09 -13.81
N ARG A 199 8.98 -13.71 -13.33
CA ARG A 199 9.36 -13.71 -11.91
C ARG A 199 9.31 -12.33 -11.28
N PHE A 200 8.94 -12.28 -10.00
CA PHE A 200 8.80 -11.07 -9.21
C PHE A 200 9.23 -11.31 -7.77
N GLY A 201 9.85 -10.29 -7.15
CA GLY A 201 10.31 -10.35 -5.77
C GLY A 201 9.83 -9.15 -4.94
N GLY A 202 9.46 -9.41 -3.70
CA GLY A 202 9.19 -8.39 -2.70
C GLY A 202 9.39 -8.89 -1.28
N ARG A 203 9.20 -8.01 -0.32
CA ARG A 203 9.19 -8.32 1.12
C ARG A 203 7.99 -7.68 1.79
N THR A 204 7.48 -8.32 2.83
CA THR A 204 6.46 -7.67 3.67
C THR A 204 7.04 -6.43 4.35
N VAL A 205 6.21 -5.41 4.52
CA VAL A 205 6.59 -4.13 5.12
C VAL A 205 6.99 -4.29 6.59
N THR A 206 6.24 -5.05 7.38
CA THR A 206 6.46 -5.13 8.83
C THR A 206 7.61 -6.08 9.19
N SER A 207 7.55 -7.34 8.75
CA SER A 207 8.54 -8.35 9.14
C SER A 207 9.69 -8.52 8.17
N GLY A 208 9.60 -7.97 6.95
CA GLY A 208 10.60 -8.19 5.91
C GLY A 208 10.61 -9.62 5.34
N SER A 209 9.57 -10.43 5.61
CA SER A 209 9.43 -11.79 5.07
C SER A 209 9.45 -11.76 3.55
N LEU A 210 10.27 -12.64 2.95
CA LEU A 210 10.42 -12.71 1.50
C LEU A 210 9.13 -13.24 0.84
N VAL A 211 8.78 -12.64 -0.29
CA VAL A 211 7.66 -13.05 -1.14
C VAL A 211 8.15 -13.12 -2.57
N LEU A 212 7.99 -14.28 -3.19
CA LEU A 212 8.31 -14.50 -4.60
C LEU A 212 7.03 -14.84 -5.36
N ALA A 213 6.90 -14.34 -6.58
CA ALA A 213 5.80 -14.70 -7.46
C ALA A 213 6.34 -15.09 -8.85
N THR A 214 5.73 -16.11 -9.46
CA THR A 214 6.04 -16.60 -10.79
C THR A 214 4.76 -16.75 -11.59
N VAL A 215 4.69 -16.14 -12.78
CA VAL A 215 3.62 -16.34 -13.77
C VAL A 215 4.20 -17.10 -14.96
N SER A 216 3.80 -18.35 -15.11
CA SER A 216 4.27 -19.22 -16.20
C SER A 216 3.20 -19.33 -17.27
N SER A 217 3.44 -18.69 -18.42
CA SER A 217 2.52 -18.68 -19.57
C SER A 217 2.67 -19.94 -20.41
N ARG A 218 1.55 -20.45 -20.92
CA ARG A 218 1.43 -21.60 -21.81
C ARG A 218 0.67 -21.20 -23.08
N GLU A 219 0.45 -22.17 -23.96
CA GLU A 219 -0.32 -21.97 -25.19
C GLU A 219 -1.75 -21.49 -24.91
N ASP A 220 -2.33 -20.77 -25.87
CA ASP A 220 -3.70 -20.24 -25.85
C ASP A 220 -4.09 -19.35 -24.65
N GLY A 221 -3.09 -18.79 -23.96
CA GLY A 221 -3.28 -17.91 -22.81
C GLY A 221 -3.51 -18.64 -21.49
N ALA A 222 -3.42 -19.98 -21.46
CA ALA A 222 -3.36 -20.71 -20.20
C ALA A 222 -2.09 -20.32 -19.44
N ALA A 223 -2.18 -20.12 -18.13
CA ALA A 223 -1.05 -19.77 -17.30
C ALA A 223 -1.15 -20.40 -15.90
N GLN A 224 -0.06 -20.34 -15.17
CA GLN A 224 0.00 -20.73 -13.76
C GLN A 224 0.67 -19.62 -12.97
N LEU A 225 0.01 -19.18 -11.90
CA LEU A 225 0.59 -18.31 -10.89
C LEU A 225 1.09 -19.17 -9.74
N THR A 226 2.34 -18.96 -9.31
CA THR A 226 2.92 -19.56 -8.12
C THR A 226 3.44 -18.45 -7.21
N VAL A 227 3.06 -18.46 -5.94
CA VAL A 227 3.57 -17.55 -4.91
C VAL A 227 4.28 -18.37 -3.84
N ASN A 228 5.52 -17.99 -3.51
CA ASN A 228 6.29 -18.57 -2.43
C ASN A 228 6.40 -17.56 -1.27
N CYS A 229 5.87 -17.89 -0.10
CA CYS A 229 5.82 -17.02 1.07
C CYS A 229 5.58 -17.82 2.36
N GLU A 230 6.34 -17.55 3.41
CA GLU A 230 6.15 -18.16 4.74
C GLU A 230 4.86 -17.67 5.43
N LYS A 231 4.39 -16.47 5.07
CA LYS A 231 3.19 -15.85 5.62
C LYS A 231 1.98 -16.31 4.81
N MET A 232 1.43 -17.48 5.12
CA MET A 232 0.37 -18.11 4.31
C MET A 232 -0.86 -17.24 4.03
N VAL A 233 -1.30 -16.43 5.00
CA VAL A 233 -2.42 -15.48 4.80
C VAL A 233 -2.06 -14.43 3.74
N ILE A 234 -0.85 -13.87 3.83
CA ILE A 234 -0.31 -12.94 2.82
C ILE A 234 -0.23 -13.63 1.46
N GLY A 235 0.39 -14.81 1.39
CA GLY A 235 0.55 -15.56 0.14
C GLY A 235 -0.80 -15.86 -0.54
N THR A 236 -1.78 -16.32 0.23
CA THR A 236 -3.12 -16.64 -0.28
C THR A 236 -3.85 -15.40 -0.81
N MET A 237 -3.79 -14.28 -0.08
CA MET A 237 -4.42 -13.04 -0.51
C MET A 237 -3.71 -12.44 -1.73
N LEU A 238 -2.39 -12.55 -1.80
CA LEU A 238 -1.60 -12.08 -2.94
C LEU A 238 -1.92 -12.87 -4.21
N VAL A 239 -2.09 -14.19 -4.09
CA VAL A 239 -2.58 -15.02 -5.20
C VAL A 239 -3.93 -14.52 -5.70
N LYS A 240 -4.89 -14.25 -4.81
CA LYS A 240 -6.21 -13.73 -5.20
C LYS A 240 -6.13 -12.39 -5.93
N ASP A 241 -5.35 -11.45 -5.40
CA ASP A 241 -5.21 -10.11 -5.98
C ASP A 241 -4.51 -10.15 -7.35
N ILE A 242 -3.46 -10.97 -7.51
CA ILE A 242 -2.78 -11.15 -8.80
C ILE A 242 -3.68 -11.87 -9.80
N LEU A 243 -4.38 -12.94 -9.40
CA LEU A 243 -5.32 -13.65 -10.27
C LEU A 243 -6.38 -12.68 -10.82
N LEU A 244 -6.94 -11.85 -9.95
CA LEU A 244 -7.91 -10.82 -10.33
C LEU A 244 -7.31 -9.86 -11.35
N ALA A 245 -6.09 -9.38 -11.10
CA ALA A 245 -5.40 -8.44 -11.99
C ALA A 245 -5.01 -9.05 -13.35
N LEU A 246 -4.83 -10.37 -13.46
CA LEU A 246 -4.44 -11.05 -14.71
C LEU A 246 -5.62 -11.55 -15.54
N THR A 247 -6.83 -11.60 -14.96
CA THR A 247 -8.03 -12.16 -15.59
C THR A 247 -9.08 -11.12 -15.98
N GLN A 248 -8.91 -9.85 -15.57
CA GLN A 248 -9.82 -8.73 -15.88
C GLN A 248 -9.38 -7.85 -17.05
#